data_AF-A0A945BF85-F1
#
_entry.id   AF-A0A945BF85-F1
#
_cell.length_a   1.000
_cell.length_b   1.000
_cell.length_c   1.000
_cell.angle_alpha   90.00
_cell.angle_beta   90.00
_cell.angle_gamma   90.00
#
_symmetry.space_group_name_H-M   'P 1'
#
loop_
_entity.id
_entity.type
_entity.pdbx_description
1 polymer ?
#
loop_
_entity_poly.entity_id
_entity_poly.type
_entity_poly.pdbx_seq_one_letter_code
_entity_poly.pdbx_strand_id
1 'polypeptide(L)'
;RYNVKEKIQDFTEAWKLSEERYFNQKDMTPASRYQELGLYYNQVQSYLNEFKDNLHIIIYDDYKSDFKSEMNKAFDFLEVENIEIDSDKRHMVGGWQWENEKMKRLMMNRNPLKSAIKMLIPFKGLRKSIRKRIQKKNSVEVKQITEKERIMLKEFYKIDVKKLSDLLNRNLNFWVE
;
A
#
# COMPACT_ATOMS: atom_id res chain seq x y z
N ARG A 1 5.34 -4.82 3.40
CA ARG A 1 5.42 -5.37 4.77
C ARG A 1 4.16 -6.21 4.96
N TYR A 2 4.26 -7.47 5.35
CA TYR A 2 3.06 -8.29 5.60
C TYR A 2 2.58 -8.02 7.02
N ASN A 3 1.30 -7.68 7.18
CA ASN A 3 0.71 -7.66 8.51
C ASN A 3 0.58 -9.13 8.97
N VAL A 4 1.54 -9.60 9.76
CA VAL A 4 1.55 -10.97 10.29
C VAL A 4 0.41 -11.24 11.26
N LYS A 5 -0.31 -10.20 11.70
CA LYS A 5 -1.46 -10.30 12.59
C LYS A 5 -2.78 -10.43 11.81
N GLU A 6 -2.82 -10.04 10.53
CA GLU A 6 -3.96 -10.33 9.67
C GLU A 6 -3.98 -11.83 9.33
N LYS A 7 -5.09 -12.48 9.69
CA LYS A 7 -5.31 -13.92 9.52
C LYS A 7 -6.54 -14.21 8.66
N ILE A 8 -7.39 -13.22 8.43
CA ILE A 8 -8.60 -13.38 7.62
C ILE A 8 -8.18 -13.25 6.16
N GLN A 9 -8.45 -14.31 5.38
CA GLN A 9 -8.11 -14.35 3.95
C GLN A 9 -9.25 -13.86 3.05
N ASP A 10 -10.49 -13.96 3.52
CA ASP A 10 -11.65 -13.43 2.81
C ASP A 10 -11.68 -11.90 2.90
N PHE A 11 -11.73 -11.23 1.76
CA PHE A 11 -11.66 -9.77 1.71
C PHE A 11 -12.87 -9.13 2.41
N THR A 12 -14.07 -9.62 2.12
CA THR A 12 -15.31 -9.06 2.68
C THR A 12 -15.37 -9.19 4.20
N GLU A 13 -14.97 -10.35 4.74
CA GLU A 13 -14.87 -10.56 6.19
C GLU A 13 -13.80 -9.64 6.80
N ALA A 14 -12.61 -9.58 6.18
CA ALA A 14 -11.51 -8.76 6.68
C ALA A 14 -11.81 -7.26 6.65
N TRP A 15 -12.59 -6.81 5.65
CA TRP A 15 -13.14 -5.47 5.50
C TRP A 15 -14.11 -5.11 6.63
N LYS A 16 -15.11 -5.95 6.89
CA LYS A 16 -16.13 -5.72 7.93
C LYS A 16 -15.52 -5.59 9.32
N LEU A 17 -14.56 -6.45 9.63
CA LEU A 17 -13.90 -6.46 10.94
C LEU A 17 -12.76 -5.46 11.05
N SER A 18 -12.43 -4.69 10.00
CA SER A 18 -11.17 -3.93 9.94
C SER A 18 -11.01 -2.90 11.04
N GLU A 19 -12.05 -2.12 11.32
CA GLU A 19 -12.05 -1.09 12.35
C GLU A 19 -12.07 -1.71 13.76
N GLU A 20 -13.01 -2.62 14.01
CA GLU A 20 -13.10 -3.34 15.30
C GLU A 20 -11.77 -4.03 15.65
N ARG A 21 -11.18 -4.73 14.68
CA ARG A 21 -9.90 -5.42 14.83
C ARG A 21 -8.77 -4.46 15.19
N TYR A 22 -8.75 -3.26 14.60
CA TYR A 22 -7.74 -2.25 14.92
C TYR A 22 -7.87 -1.74 16.36
N PHE A 23 -9.08 -1.44 16.82
CA PHE A 23 -9.30 -0.91 18.18
C PHE A 23 -9.18 -1.99 19.27
N ASN A 24 -9.55 -3.24 18.98
CA ASN A 24 -9.57 -4.32 19.97
C ASN A 24 -8.26 -5.11 20.06
N GLN A 25 -7.35 -5.00 19.10
CA GLN A 25 -6.07 -5.71 19.11
C GLN A 25 -4.89 -4.74 19.23
N LYS A 26 -4.25 -4.73 20.40
CA LYS A 26 -3.13 -3.81 20.73
C LYS A 26 -1.97 -3.81 19.73
N ASP A 27 -1.74 -4.92 19.03
CA ASP A 27 -0.63 -5.07 18.08
C ASP A 27 -1.02 -4.74 16.63
N MET A 28 -2.25 -4.31 16.36
CA MET A 28 -2.69 -3.96 15.01
C MET A 28 -2.15 -2.59 14.60
N THR A 29 -1.63 -2.54 13.38
CA THR A 29 -1.14 -1.30 12.78
C THR A 29 -2.26 -0.57 12.07
N PRO A 30 -2.22 0.76 11.93
CA PRO A 30 -3.23 1.50 11.15
C PRO A 30 -3.47 0.95 9.74
N ALA A 31 -2.45 0.35 9.11
CA ALA A 31 -2.55 -0.34 7.81
C ALA A 31 -3.62 -1.45 7.73
N SER A 32 -4.18 -1.92 8.85
CA SER A 32 -5.29 -2.90 8.87
C SER A 32 -6.68 -2.28 8.77
N ARG A 33 -6.80 -0.95 8.81
CA ARG A 33 -8.05 -0.19 8.74
C ARG A 33 -8.47 0.00 7.29
N TYR A 34 -9.01 -1.06 6.67
CA TYR A 34 -9.30 -1.07 5.23
C TYR A 34 -10.36 -0.04 4.82
N GLN A 35 -11.25 0.34 5.74
CA GLN A 35 -12.27 1.37 5.53
C GLN A 35 -11.69 2.78 5.70
N GLU A 36 -11.17 3.09 6.89
CA GLU A 36 -10.71 4.45 7.21
C GLU A 36 -9.63 4.94 6.24
N LEU A 37 -8.66 4.09 5.89
CA LEU A 37 -7.49 4.55 5.14
C LEU A 37 -7.82 5.06 3.74
N GLY A 38 -8.93 4.62 3.14
CA GLY A 38 -9.39 5.13 1.85
C GLY A 38 -10.28 6.37 1.94
N LEU A 39 -10.70 6.79 3.13
CA LEU A 39 -11.51 8.00 3.35
C LEU A 39 -10.59 9.23 3.42
N TYR A 40 -10.18 9.71 2.25
CA TYR A 40 -9.16 10.74 2.12
C TYR A 40 -9.66 12.13 2.42
N TYR A 41 -10.95 12.44 2.23
CA TYR A 41 -11.45 13.82 2.37
C TYR A 41 -11.06 14.46 3.71
N ASN A 42 -11.39 13.80 4.83
CA ASN A 42 -11.10 14.35 6.16
C ASN A 42 -9.60 14.48 6.42
N GLN A 43 -8.82 13.50 5.94
CA GLN A 43 -7.35 13.49 6.11
C GLN A 43 -6.75 14.67 5.35
N VAL A 44 -7.04 14.79 4.05
CA VAL A 44 -6.53 15.86 3.18
C VAL A 44 -6.99 17.23 3.65
N GLN A 45 -8.26 17.37 4.06
CA GLN A 45 -8.78 18.60 4.64
C GLN A 45 -8.00 19.03 5.89
N SER A 46 -7.67 18.08 6.77
CA SER A 46 -6.86 18.39 7.96
C SER A 46 -5.48 18.93 7.60
N TYR A 47 -4.82 18.36 6.58
CA TYR A 47 -3.52 18.87 6.13
C TYR A 47 -3.65 20.23 5.46
N LEU A 48 -4.65 20.44 4.61
CA LEU A 48 -4.87 21.74 3.96
C LEU A 48 -5.17 22.86 4.98
N ASN A 49 -5.95 22.58 6.01
CA ASN A 49 -6.27 23.56 7.04
C ASN A 49 -5.04 23.99 7.84
N GLU A 50 -4.14 23.05 8.15
CA GLU A 50 -2.95 23.29 8.96
C GLU A 50 -1.79 23.90 8.14
N PHE A 51 -1.48 23.29 6.99
CA PHE A 51 -0.30 23.63 6.20
C PHE A 51 -0.59 24.64 5.08
N LYS A 52 -1.86 24.82 4.69
CA LYS A 52 -2.30 25.74 3.64
C LYS A 52 -1.50 25.53 2.35
N ASP A 53 -0.76 26.54 1.92
CA ASP A 53 0.05 26.54 0.70
C ASP A 53 1.33 25.69 0.83
N ASN A 54 1.75 25.33 2.05
CA ASN A 54 2.89 24.45 2.29
C ASN A 54 2.50 22.95 2.24
N LEU A 55 1.64 22.60 1.28
CA LEU A 55 1.20 21.24 1.03
C LEU A 55 1.17 20.96 -0.47
N HIS A 56 1.86 19.90 -0.89
CA HIS A 56 1.78 19.39 -2.25
C HIS A 56 1.06 18.05 -2.29
N ILE A 57 0.04 17.95 -3.13
CA ILE A 57 -0.78 16.74 -3.29
C ILE A 57 -0.52 16.16 -4.67
N ILE A 58 -0.02 14.93 -4.70
CA ILE A 58 0.18 14.17 -5.94
C ILE A 58 -0.96 13.17 -6.10
N ILE A 59 -1.70 13.29 -7.20
CA ILE A 59 -2.72 12.30 -7.56
C ILE A 59 -2.02 11.12 -8.25
N TYR A 60 -2.20 9.91 -7.70
CA TYR A 60 -1.42 8.75 -8.15
C TYR A 60 -1.70 8.36 -9.62
N ASP A 61 -2.90 8.61 -10.12
CA ASP A 61 -3.22 8.38 -11.54
C ASP A 61 -2.52 9.38 -12.46
N ASP A 62 -2.40 10.65 -12.04
CA ASP A 62 -1.63 11.67 -12.75
C ASP A 62 -0.13 11.28 -12.73
N TYR A 63 0.39 10.81 -11.59
CA TYR A 63 1.76 10.30 -11.46
C TYR A 63 2.05 9.10 -12.37
N LYS A 64 1.07 8.21 -12.55
CA LYS A 64 1.23 7.05 -13.45
C LYS A 64 1.18 7.44 -14.91
N SER A 65 0.34 8.42 -15.26
CA SER A 65 0.13 8.84 -16.65
C SER A 65 1.25 9.76 -17.13
N ASP A 66 1.74 10.66 -16.28
CA ASP A 66 2.85 11.58 -16.56
C ASP A 66 3.77 11.73 -15.34
N PHE A 67 4.59 10.70 -15.13
CA PHE A 67 5.56 10.65 -14.04
C PHE A 67 6.51 11.85 -14.03
N LYS A 68 7.01 12.26 -15.20
CA LYS A 68 8.00 13.35 -15.29
C LYS A 68 7.37 14.67 -14.86
N SER A 69 6.15 14.96 -15.32
CA SER A 69 5.43 16.17 -14.94
C SER A 69 5.14 16.21 -13.44
N GLU A 70 4.62 15.12 -12.85
CA GLU A 70 4.34 15.09 -11.40
C GLU A 70 5.60 15.21 -10.54
N MET A 71 6.72 14.62 -10.97
CA MET A 71 7.98 14.78 -10.24
C MET A 71 8.55 16.19 -10.34
N ASN A 72 8.42 16.85 -11.50
CA ASN A 72 8.84 18.24 -11.63
C ASN A 72 8.02 19.16 -10.71
N LYS A 73 6.69 18.96 -10.62
CA LYS A 73 5.85 19.71 -9.66
C LYS A 73 6.31 19.52 -8.22
N ALA A 74 6.73 18.30 -7.86
CA ALA A 74 7.26 18.02 -6.52
C ALA A 74 8.62 18.69 -6.28
N PHE A 75 9.50 18.74 -7.28
CA PHE A 75 10.78 19.45 -7.19
C PHE A 75 10.59 20.96 -7.08
N ASP A 76 9.70 21.52 -7.90
CA ASP A 76 9.35 22.94 -7.87
C ASP A 76 8.77 23.33 -6.50
N PHE A 77 7.90 22.49 -5.93
CA PHE A 77 7.37 22.68 -4.57
C PHE A 77 8.44 22.64 -3.48
N LEU A 78 9.46 21.77 -3.63
CA LEU A 78 10.58 21.65 -2.71
C LEU A 78 11.68 22.70 -2.94
N GLU A 79 11.54 23.54 -3.97
CA GLU A 79 12.53 24.53 -4.39
C GLU A 79 13.91 23.91 -4.70
N VAL A 80 13.92 22.73 -5.34
CA VAL A 80 15.14 22.03 -5.75
C VAL A 80 15.23 21.90 -7.27
N GLU A 81 16.45 21.68 -7.77
CA GLU A 81 16.68 21.50 -9.21
C GLU A 81 15.95 20.26 -9.75
N ASN A 82 15.29 20.44 -10.88
CA ASN A 82 14.65 19.36 -11.62
C ASN A 82 15.71 18.40 -12.19
N ILE A 83 15.68 17.15 -11.75
CA ILE A 83 16.57 16.09 -12.25
C ILE A 83 15.79 14.98 -12.96
N GLU A 84 16.45 14.28 -13.87
CA GLU A 84 15.89 13.08 -14.49
C GLU A 84 15.92 11.91 -13.50
N ILE A 85 14.77 11.26 -13.30
CA ILE A 85 14.64 10.12 -12.39
C ILE A 85 14.44 8.83 -13.19
N ASP A 86 15.33 7.85 -12.98
CA ASP A 86 15.12 6.46 -13.43
C ASP A 86 13.94 5.83 -12.68
N SER A 87 12.82 5.65 -13.39
CA SER A 87 11.58 5.06 -12.87
C SER A 87 11.36 3.60 -13.29
N ASP A 88 12.33 2.97 -13.96
CA ASP A 88 12.17 1.61 -14.50
C ASP A 88 12.06 0.56 -13.39
N LYS A 89 12.65 0.84 -12.22
CA LYS A 89 12.72 -0.10 -11.11
C LYS A 89 11.51 0.01 -10.20
N ARG A 90 10.58 -0.94 -10.36
CA ARG A 90 9.46 -1.10 -9.42
C ARG A 90 9.89 -1.84 -8.15
N HIS A 91 9.60 -1.24 -7.01
CA HIS A 91 9.81 -1.84 -5.69
C HIS A 91 8.47 -2.18 -5.04
N MET A 92 8.49 -3.16 -4.12
CA MET A 92 7.32 -3.55 -3.33
C MET A 92 6.08 -4.00 -4.13
N VAL A 93 6.29 -4.60 -5.32
CA VAL A 93 5.19 -5.17 -6.11
C VAL A 93 4.43 -6.22 -5.28
N GLY A 94 3.14 -5.94 -5.05
CA GLY A 94 2.21 -6.81 -4.32
C GLY A 94 1.63 -7.92 -5.21
N GLY A 95 0.40 -8.35 -4.92
CA GLY A 95 -0.33 -9.33 -5.75
C GLY A 95 -0.08 -10.79 -5.42
N TRP A 96 0.70 -11.08 -4.37
CA TRP A 96 0.94 -12.45 -3.93
C TRP A 96 0.89 -12.56 -2.41
N GLN A 97 0.52 -13.75 -1.94
CA GLN A 97 0.46 -14.12 -0.53
C GLN A 97 1.19 -15.45 -0.28
N TRP A 98 1.66 -15.66 0.95
CA TRP A 98 2.27 -16.94 1.31
C TRP A 98 1.21 -18.03 1.33
N GLU A 99 1.50 -19.15 0.69
CA GLU A 99 0.61 -20.32 0.71
C GLU A 99 0.56 -20.98 2.10
N ASN A 100 1.68 -20.91 2.84
CA ASN A 100 1.84 -21.59 4.11
C ASN A 100 2.29 -20.63 5.22
N GLU A 101 1.52 -20.55 6.31
CA GLU A 101 1.80 -19.70 7.46
C GLU A 101 3.11 -20.05 8.19
N LYS A 102 3.52 -21.33 8.24
CA LYS A 102 4.82 -21.73 8.80
C LYS A 102 5.96 -21.18 7.94
N MET A 103 5.84 -21.26 6.61
CA MET A 103 6.83 -20.72 5.69
C MET A 103 6.89 -19.19 5.78
N LYS A 104 5.74 -18.51 5.81
CA LYS A 104 5.64 -17.07 6.08
C LYS A 104 6.39 -16.70 7.35
N ARG A 105 6.12 -17.38 8.47
CA ARG A 105 6.77 -17.13 9.75
C ARG A 105 8.28 -17.35 9.69
N LEU A 106 8.74 -18.44 9.07
CA LEU A 106 10.16 -18.72 8.87
C LEU A 106 10.83 -17.62 8.03
N MET A 107 10.18 -17.13 6.99
CA MET A 107 10.75 -16.16 6.03
C MET A 107 10.62 -14.71 6.48
N MET A 108 9.67 -14.39 7.35
CA MET A 108 9.38 -13.04 7.85
C MET A 108 10.03 -12.75 9.20
N ASN A 109 9.99 -13.69 10.15
CA ASN A 109 10.45 -13.44 11.51
C ASN A 109 11.97 -13.60 11.65
N ARG A 110 12.58 -12.94 12.63
CA ARG A 110 13.97 -13.24 13.01
C ARG A 110 14.02 -14.67 13.57
N ASN A 111 15.00 -15.45 13.14
CA ASN A 111 15.24 -16.79 13.66
C ASN A 111 16.74 -17.15 13.54
N PRO A 112 17.22 -18.11 14.37
CA PRO A 112 18.64 -18.50 14.37
C PRO A 112 19.12 -19.04 13.01
N LEU A 113 18.24 -19.72 12.26
CA LEU A 113 18.56 -20.26 10.94
C LEU A 113 19.03 -19.17 9.97
N LYS A 114 18.38 -18.00 9.95
CA LYS A 114 18.80 -16.88 9.09
C LYS A 114 20.20 -16.37 9.46
N SER A 115 20.54 -16.37 10.75
CA SER A 115 21.87 -15.99 11.21
C SER A 115 22.93 -17.00 10.75
N ALA A 116 22.63 -18.31 10.87
CA ALA A 116 23.50 -19.37 10.38
C ALA A 116 23.70 -19.29 8.85
N ILE A 117 22.63 -19.12 8.07
CA ILE A 117 22.73 -18.97 6.60
C ILE A 117 23.57 -17.75 6.22
N LYS A 118 23.48 -16.65 6.98
CA LYS A 118 24.31 -15.46 6.75
C LYS A 118 25.79 -15.72 6.98
N MET A 119 26.14 -16.58 7.95
CA MET A 119 27.51 -17.00 8.22
C MET A 119 28.04 -17.96 7.13
N LEU A 120 27.23 -18.94 6.71
CA LEU A 120 27.61 -19.93 5.69
C LEU A 120 27.66 -19.37 4.26
N ILE A 121 26.77 -18.42 3.94
CA ILE A 121 26.68 -17.83 2.60
C ILE A 121 26.82 -16.30 2.74
N PRO A 122 28.05 -15.77 2.83
CA PRO A 122 28.27 -14.33 3.04
C PRO A 122 27.84 -13.49 1.83
N PHE A 123 27.77 -14.07 0.63
CA PHE A 123 27.40 -13.39 -0.61
C PHE A 123 25.94 -12.91 -0.63
N LYS A 124 25.74 -11.59 -0.61
CA LYS A 124 24.42 -10.95 -0.58
C LYS A 124 23.58 -11.25 -1.83
N GLY A 125 24.20 -11.26 -3.01
CA GLY A 125 23.52 -11.54 -4.28
C GLY A 125 22.92 -12.94 -4.34
N LEU A 126 23.70 -13.95 -3.95
CA LEU A 126 23.24 -15.34 -3.90
C LEU A 126 22.11 -15.52 -2.88
N ARG A 127 22.24 -14.97 -1.67
CA ARG A 127 21.17 -14.99 -0.66
C ARG A 127 19.88 -14.32 -1.16
N LYS A 128 19.98 -13.20 -1.89
CA LYS A 128 18.84 -12.53 -2.51
C LYS A 128 18.16 -13.44 -3.55
N SER A 129 18.95 -14.11 -4.39
CA SER A 129 18.44 -15.04 -5.40
C SER A 129 17.73 -16.25 -4.76
N ILE A 130 18.35 -16.89 -3.76
CA ILE A 130 17.75 -18.00 -3.00
C ILE A 130 16.43 -17.56 -2.35
N ARG A 131 16.43 -16.41 -1.66
CA ARG A 131 15.22 -15.88 -1.03
C ARG A 131 14.09 -15.66 -2.04
N LYS A 132 14.39 -15.08 -3.21
CA LYS A 132 13.40 -14.88 -4.29
C LYS A 132 12.84 -16.21 -4.81
N ARG A 133 13.70 -17.22 -5.00
CA ARG A 133 13.27 -18.57 -5.45
C ARG A 133 12.36 -19.25 -4.42
N ILE A 134 12.72 -19.19 -3.13
CA ILE A 134 11.89 -19.75 -2.05
C ILE A 134 10.54 -19.04 -2.00
N GLN A 135 10.54 -17.71 -2.04
CA GLN A 135 9.32 -16.91 -2.05
C GLN A 135 8.41 -17.32 -3.22
N LYS A 136 8.92 -17.29 -4.46
CA LYS A 136 8.15 -17.64 -5.66
C LYS A 136 7.53 -19.04 -5.60
N LYS A 137 8.24 -20.01 -5.03
CA LYS A 137 7.75 -21.40 -4.88
C LYS A 137 6.72 -21.60 -3.78
N ASN A 138 6.61 -20.66 -2.83
CA ASN A 138 5.77 -20.76 -1.64
C ASN A 138 4.75 -19.62 -1.56
N SER A 139 4.49 -18.98 -2.70
CA SER A 139 3.55 -17.88 -2.82
C SER A 139 2.53 -18.19 -3.90
N VAL A 140 1.28 -17.84 -3.63
CA VAL A 140 0.19 -17.88 -4.59
C VAL A 140 -0.24 -16.45 -4.93
N GLU A 141 -0.88 -16.28 -6.07
CA GLU A 141 -1.50 -15.01 -6.42
C GLU A 141 -2.65 -14.70 -5.44
N VAL A 142 -2.79 -13.42 -5.09
CA VAL A 142 -3.93 -12.97 -4.29
C VAL A 142 -5.17 -13.03 -5.18
N LYS A 143 -6.28 -13.54 -4.63
CA LYS A 143 -7.56 -13.53 -5.35
C LYS A 143 -7.95 -12.08 -5.66
N GLN A 144 -8.35 -11.84 -6.90
CA GLN A 144 -8.94 -10.57 -7.28
C GLN A 144 -10.26 -10.38 -6.53
N ILE A 145 -10.57 -9.13 -6.18
CA ILE A 145 -11.88 -8.79 -5.63
C ILE A 145 -12.97 -9.13 -6.64
N THR A 146 -14.12 -9.57 -6.14
CA THR A 146 -15.30 -9.86 -6.93
C THR A 146 -15.98 -8.57 -7.40
N GLU A 147 -16.84 -8.67 -8.41
CA GLU A 147 -17.62 -7.51 -8.87
C GLU A 147 -18.56 -6.97 -7.79
N LYS A 148 -19.12 -7.88 -6.96
CA LYS A 148 -19.94 -7.49 -5.80
C LYS A 148 -19.14 -6.66 -4.79
N GLU A 149 -17.91 -7.06 -4.51
CA GLU A 149 -17.00 -6.30 -3.63
C GLU A 149 -16.62 -4.96 -4.25
N ARG A 150 -16.40 -4.90 -5.56
CA ARG A 150 -16.14 -3.64 -6.28
C ARG A 150 -17.30 -2.66 -6.15
N ILE A 151 -18.53 -3.12 -6.39
CA ILE A 151 -19.74 -2.30 -6.24
C ILE A 151 -19.88 -1.79 -4.79
N MET A 152 -19.69 -2.68 -3.81
CA MET A 152 -19.70 -2.32 -2.39
C MET A 152 -18.67 -1.23 -2.06
N LEU A 153 -17.44 -1.35 -2.56
CA LEU A 153 -16.38 -0.36 -2.33
C LEU A 153 -16.69 0.99 -2.98
N LYS A 154 -17.18 0.97 -4.24
CA LYS A 154 -17.58 2.19 -4.95
C LYS A 154 -18.64 2.95 -4.18
N GLU A 155 -19.70 2.26 -3.77
CA GLU A 155 -20.79 2.89 -3.00
C GLU A 155 -20.32 3.39 -1.63
N PHE A 156 -19.44 2.65 -0.94
CA PHE A 156 -18.86 3.09 0.33
C PHE A 156 -18.06 4.39 0.21
N TYR A 157 -17.19 4.50 -0.80
CA TYR A 157 -16.30 5.65 -0.98
C TYR A 157 -16.92 6.83 -1.74
N LYS A 158 -18.10 6.64 -2.37
CA LYS A 158 -18.72 7.61 -3.27
C LYS A 158 -18.84 9.03 -2.69
N ILE A 159 -19.34 9.14 -1.47
CA ILE A 159 -19.55 10.43 -0.80
C ILE A 159 -18.20 11.08 -0.46
N ASP A 160 -17.22 10.29 -0.01
CA ASP A 160 -15.89 10.78 0.34
C ASP A 160 -15.16 11.32 -0.91
N VAL A 161 -15.15 10.54 -2.00
CA VAL A 161 -14.53 10.92 -3.27
C VAL A 161 -15.17 12.18 -3.86
N LYS A 162 -16.50 12.32 -3.75
CA LYS A 162 -17.17 13.55 -4.18
C LYS A 162 -16.66 14.76 -3.38
N LYS A 163 -16.67 14.67 -2.05
CA LYS A 163 -16.19 15.76 -1.19
C LYS A 163 -14.71 16.08 -1.43
N LEU A 164 -13.88 15.06 -1.65
CA LEU A 164 -12.47 15.23 -2.00
C LEU A 164 -12.31 15.93 -3.35
N SER A 165 -13.11 15.56 -4.35
CA SER A 165 -13.12 16.21 -5.66
C SER A 165 -13.43 17.70 -5.54
N ASP A 166 -14.46 18.03 -4.76
CA ASP A 166 -14.87 19.42 -4.51
C ASP A 166 -13.78 20.18 -3.75
N LEU A 167 -13.19 19.58 -2.70
CA LEU A 167 -12.12 20.17 -1.89
C LEU A 167 -10.88 20.51 -2.71
N LEU A 168 -10.50 19.64 -3.65
CA LEU A 168 -9.31 19.81 -4.48
C LEU A 168 -9.58 20.55 -5.80
N ASN A 169 -10.84 20.91 -6.08
CA ASN A 169 -11.28 21.44 -7.36
C ASN A 169 -10.78 20.60 -8.56
N ARG A 170 -10.84 19.27 -8.42
CA ARG A 170 -10.35 18.29 -9.39
C ARG A 170 -11.35 17.15 -9.48
N ASN A 171 -11.81 16.80 -10.68
CA ASN A 171 -12.72 15.66 -10.81
C ASN A 171 -12.01 14.35 -10.50
N LEU A 172 -12.40 13.67 -9.41
CA LEU A 172 -11.96 12.34 -9.00
C LEU A 172 -13.11 11.31 -8.98
N ASN A 173 -14.32 11.71 -9.39
CA ASN A 173 -15.51 10.84 -9.31
C ASN A 173 -15.36 9.55 -10.16
N PHE A 174 -14.52 9.58 -11.19
CA PHE A 174 -14.17 8.40 -11.99
C PHE A 174 -13.58 7.23 -11.17
N TRP A 175 -13.11 7.47 -9.93
CA TRP A 175 -12.67 6.40 -9.02
C TRP A 175 -13.81 5.51 -8.53
N VAL A 176 -15.04 6.04 -8.51
CA VAL A 176 -16.24 5.40 -7.94
C VAL A 176 -17.37 5.23 -8.95
N GLU A 177 -17.18 5.69 -10.20
CA GLU A 177 -18.07 5.42 -11.34
C GLU A 177 -17.90 3.99 -11.85
#